data_AF-A0A2R4ZQ17-F1
#
_entry.id   AF-A0A2R4ZQ17-F1
#
_cell.length_a   1.000
_cell.length_b   1.000
_cell.length_c   1.000
_cell.angle_alpha   90.00
_cell.angle_beta   90.00
_cell.angle_gamma   90.00
#
_symmetry.space_group_name_H-M   'P 1'
#
loop_
_entity.id
_entity.type
_entity.pdbx_description
1 polymer ?
#
loop_
_entity_poly.entity_id
_entity_poly.type
_entity_poly.pdbx_seq_one_letter_code
_entity_poly.pdbx_strand_id
1 'polypeptide(L)'
;MGKVLDKWDNIEGYADHLVSEAAYIRDPDNIGIEIYSDRDKTKWVRDSKGYVVMDTLPLDIDNLILYGRRFGGRDYIPSGTLFGHIHLRGMSPGLAGDFYSSVLGMRLTGIWFGARFLAYGDYHHHVAINNWPIPMPNPGSGLKSYAINIDDMSVKLENVQPISETQCGAKGIIIDPNGFKIEIL
;
A
#
# COMPACT_ATOMS: atom_id res chain seq x y z
N MET A 1 9.03 -27.59 15.44
CA MET A 1 7.67 -27.31 14.94
C MET A 1 6.95 -26.17 15.69
N GLY A 2 7.62 -25.41 16.58
CA GLY A 2 6.97 -24.42 17.44
C GLY A 2 7.45 -22.97 17.32
N LYS A 3 8.26 -22.60 16.33
CA LYS A 3 8.77 -21.20 16.22
C LYS A 3 7.89 -20.28 15.37
N VAL A 4 7.01 -20.85 14.54
CA VAL A 4 6.13 -20.06 13.71
C VAL A 4 4.87 -19.70 14.49
N LEU A 5 4.25 -20.63 15.24
CA LEU A 5 3.00 -20.41 15.99
C LEU A 5 3.11 -19.35 17.10
N ASP A 6 4.24 -19.26 17.82
CA ASP A 6 4.45 -18.25 18.87
C ASP A 6 4.56 -16.80 18.33
N LYS A 7 4.58 -16.61 17.00
CA LYS A 7 4.55 -15.29 16.35
C LYS A 7 3.19 -14.91 15.73
N TRP A 8 2.18 -15.79 15.81
CA TRP A 8 0.83 -15.52 15.28
C TRP A 8 -0.01 -14.60 16.17
N ASP A 9 0.46 -14.28 17.38
CA ASP A 9 -0.25 -13.44 18.35
C ASP A 9 -0.50 -11.99 17.88
N ASN A 10 0.07 -11.59 16.73
CA ASN A 10 -0.01 -10.22 16.20
C ASN A 10 -0.82 -10.09 14.90
N ILE A 11 -1.61 -11.10 14.52
CA ILE A 11 -2.53 -10.95 13.39
C ILE A 11 -3.77 -10.17 13.83
N GLU A 12 -4.00 -9.04 13.19
CA GLU A 12 -5.12 -8.15 13.47
C GLU A 12 -6.38 -8.53 12.69
N GLY A 13 -6.22 -9.23 11.57
CA GLY A 13 -7.34 -9.67 10.75
C GLY A 13 -6.93 -10.19 9.39
N TYR A 14 -7.94 -10.59 8.64
CA TYR A 14 -7.83 -11.08 7.27
C TYR A 14 -9.00 -10.56 6.45
N ALA A 15 -8.79 -10.37 5.15
CA ALA A 15 -9.83 -9.88 4.26
C ALA A 15 -9.64 -10.40 2.84
N ASP A 16 -10.76 -10.61 2.16
CA ASP A 16 -10.84 -10.69 0.69
C ASP A 16 -11.33 -9.33 0.17
N HIS A 17 -10.48 -8.67 -0.63
CA HIS A 17 -10.76 -7.36 -1.21
C HIS A 17 -11.36 -7.40 -2.61
N LEU A 18 -11.72 -8.59 -3.11
CA LEU A 18 -12.08 -8.88 -4.51
C LEU A 18 -10.91 -8.73 -5.49
N VAL A 19 -9.93 -7.87 -5.19
CA VAL A 19 -8.71 -7.66 -5.96
C VAL A 19 -7.51 -8.40 -5.37
N SER A 20 -7.51 -8.67 -4.08
CA SER A 20 -6.45 -9.34 -3.34
C SER A 20 -7.00 -10.06 -2.11
N GLU A 21 -6.23 -11.02 -1.62
CA GLU A 21 -6.48 -11.70 -0.35
C GLU A 21 -5.36 -11.31 0.62
N ALA A 22 -5.72 -10.81 1.80
CA ALA A 22 -4.82 -10.11 2.70
C ALA A 22 -4.89 -10.64 4.13
N ALA A 23 -3.73 -10.61 4.80
CA ALA A 23 -3.56 -10.77 6.24
C ALA A 23 -2.86 -9.53 6.80
N TYR A 24 -3.35 -9.05 7.94
CA TYR A 24 -2.86 -7.84 8.60
C TYR A 24 -2.10 -8.17 9.87
N ILE A 25 -0.92 -7.59 10.01
CA ILE A 25 -0.12 -7.68 11.24
C ILE A 25 0.36 -6.29 11.63
N ARG A 26 0.85 -6.17 12.86
CA ARG A 26 1.70 -5.04 13.27
C ARG A 26 3.11 -5.48 13.55
N ASP A 27 4.04 -4.61 13.19
CA ASP A 27 5.41 -4.72 13.66
C ASP A 27 5.53 -4.24 15.12
N PRO A 28 6.70 -4.41 15.77
CA PRO A 28 6.92 -3.96 17.15
C PRO A 28 6.76 -2.44 17.37
N ASP A 29 6.83 -1.65 16.30
CA ASP A 29 6.64 -0.20 16.32
C ASP A 29 5.18 0.22 16.05
N ASN A 30 4.27 -0.77 16.03
CA ASN A 30 2.85 -0.62 15.80
C ASN A 30 2.52 -0.12 14.37
N ILE A 31 3.45 -0.25 13.44
CA ILE A 31 3.26 0.02 12.01
C ILE A 31 2.49 -1.15 11.40
N GLY A 32 1.40 -0.84 10.71
CA GLY A 32 0.59 -1.83 10.03
C GLY A 32 1.32 -2.41 8.82
N ILE A 33 1.33 -3.72 8.70
CA ILE A 33 1.84 -4.46 7.55
C ILE A 33 0.71 -5.31 6.99
N GLU A 34 0.49 -5.19 5.69
CA GLU A 34 -0.43 -6.02 4.93
C GLU A 34 0.37 -7.02 4.10
N ILE A 35 0.15 -8.30 4.35
CA ILE A 35 0.68 -9.40 3.53
C ILE A 35 -0.46 -9.84 2.65
N TYR A 36 -0.32 -9.65 1.34
CA TYR A 36 -1.39 -9.98 0.42
C TYR A 36 -0.90 -10.69 -0.85
N SER A 37 -1.83 -11.39 -1.47
CA SER A 37 -1.71 -11.92 -2.82
C SER A 37 -2.77 -11.28 -3.69
N ASP A 38 -2.36 -10.69 -4.81
CA ASP A 38 -3.30 -10.26 -5.84
C ASP A 38 -4.09 -11.45 -6.37
N ARG A 39 -5.37 -11.19 -6.65
CA ARG A 39 -6.16 -12.02 -7.54
C ARG A 39 -5.75 -11.75 -8.98
N ASP A 40 -6.09 -12.70 -9.85
CA ASP A 40 -5.93 -12.52 -11.29
C ASP A 40 -6.56 -11.20 -11.75
N LYS A 41 -5.71 -10.27 -12.19
CA LYS A 41 -6.07 -8.92 -12.59
C LYS A 41 -7.12 -8.88 -13.70
N THR A 42 -7.19 -9.91 -14.54
CA THR A 42 -8.21 -10.02 -15.60
C THR A 42 -9.63 -10.18 -15.04
N LYS A 43 -9.76 -10.56 -13.77
CA LYS A 43 -11.04 -10.72 -13.07
C LYS A 43 -11.47 -9.48 -12.30
N TRP A 44 -10.64 -8.45 -12.23
CA TRP A 44 -10.98 -7.23 -11.49
C TRP A 44 -12.09 -6.47 -12.22
N VAL A 45 -13.15 -6.18 -11.48
CA VAL A 45 -14.31 -5.46 -12.00
C VAL A 45 -14.08 -3.96 -11.83
N ARG A 46 -14.58 -3.17 -12.79
CA ARG A 46 -14.65 -1.71 -12.69
C ARG A 46 -16.09 -1.24 -12.63
N ASP A 47 -16.35 -0.21 -11.85
CA ASP A 47 -17.66 0.46 -11.82
C ASP A 47 -17.86 1.38 -13.03
N SER A 48 -19.02 2.04 -13.10
CA SER A 48 -19.35 2.97 -14.20
C SER A 48 -18.47 4.22 -14.26
N LYS A 49 -17.68 4.51 -13.22
CA LYS A 49 -16.70 5.61 -13.16
C LYS A 49 -15.30 5.14 -13.54
N GLY A 50 -15.13 3.84 -13.82
CA GLY A 50 -13.83 3.22 -14.10
C GLY A 50 -13.02 2.88 -12.85
N TYR A 51 -13.60 3.02 -11.66
CA TYR A 51 -12.94 2.66 -10.41
C TYR A 51 -12.92 1.15 -10.23
N VAL A 52 -11.80 0.63 -9.70
CA VAL A 52 -11.69 -0.79 -9.35
C VAL A 52 -12.62 -1.06 -8.18
N VAL A 53 -13.49 -2.06 -8.34
CA VAL A 53 -14.42 -2.49 -7.30
C VAL A 53 -13.64 -3.28 -6.25
N MET A 54 -13.66 -2.80 -5.01
CA MET A 54 -13.06 -3.44 -3.84
C MET A 54 -14.09 -3.53 -2.72
N ASP A 55 -13.91 -4.50 -1.84
CA ASP A 55 -14.72 -4.67 -0.62
C ASP A 55 -13.85 -5.16 0.55
N THR A 56 -14.42 -5.44 1.72
CA THR A 56 -13.76 -6.20 2.79
C THR A 56 -14.67 -7.36 3.16
N LEU A 57 -14.45 -8.50 2.52
CA LEU A 57 -15.20 -9.73 2.76
C LEU A 57 -14.44 -10.69 3.69
N PRO A 58 -15.14 -11.61 4.39
CA PRO A 58 -14.49 -12.67 5.13
C PRO A 58 -13.61 -13.53 4.19
N LEU A 59 -12.34 -13.71 4.56
CA LEU A 59 -11.42 -14.58 3.85
C LEU A 59 -11.61 -16.05 4.28
N ASP A 60 -11.52 -16.99 3.34
CA ASP A 60 -11.60 -18.43 3.63
C ASP A 60 -10.27 -18.95 4.23
N ILE A 61 -10.09 -18.70 5.53
CA ILE A 61 -8.86 -19.03 6.27
C ILE A 61 -8.62 -20.53 6.33
N ASP A 62 -9.68 -21.32 6.47
CA ASP A 62 -9.57 -22.78 6.55
C ASP A 62 -8.99 -23.34 5.26
N ASN A 63 -9.45 -22.84 4.10
CA ASN A 63 -8.91 -23.21 2.81
C ASN A 63 -7.44 -22.79 2.66
N LEU A 64 -7.07 -21.57 3.06
CA LEU A 64 -5.69 -21.10 3.01
C LEU A 64 -4.76 -21.95 3.88
N ILE A 65 -5.19 -22.33 5.09
CA ILE A 65 -4.42 -23.21 5.98
C ILE A 65 -4.25 -24.60 5.33
N LEU A 66 -5.32 -25.15 4.76
CA LEU A 66 -5.26 -26.45 4.07
C LEU A 66 -4.32 -26.39 2.85
N TYR A 67 -4.36 -25.31 2.08
CA TYR A 67 -3.44 -25.06 0.97
C TYR A 67 -1.99 -25.02 1.47
N GLY A 68 -1.69 -24.18 2.48
CA GLY A 68 -0.34 -24.07 3.06
C GLY A 68 0.21 -25.40 3.58
N ARG A 69 -0.64 -26.24 4.21
CA ARG A 69 -0.26 -27.57 4.68
C ARG A 69 0.05 -28.53 3.53
N ARG A 70 -0.73 -28.50 2.44
CA ARG A 70 -0.53 -29.36 1.25
C ARG A 70 0.79 -29.09 0.55
N PHE A 71 1.20 -27.82 0.49
CA PHE A 71 2.43 -27.40 -0.20
C PHE A 71 3.65 -27.28 0.71
N GLY A 72 3.56 -27.79 1.94
CA GLY A 72 4.67 -27.84 2.89
C GLY A 72 5.18 -26.44 3.24
N GLY A 73 4.29 -25.64 3.85
CA GLY A 73 4.51 -24.26 4.30
C GLY A 73 5.98 -23.89 4.46
N ARG A 74 6.42 -22.87 3.71
CA ARG A 74 7.82 -22.52 3.57
C ARG A 74 8.19 -21.42 4.55
N ASP A 75 9.32 -21.56 5.23
CA ASP A 75 9.84 -20.55 6.17
C ASP A 75 10.59 -19.40 5.47
N TYR A 76 10.22 -19.07 4.23
CA TYR A 76 10.82 -17.99 3.47
C TYR A 76 9.80 -17.22 2.64
N ILE A 77 10.11 -15.95 2.37
CA ILE A 77 9.33 -15.10 1.46
C ILE A 77 9.67 -15.51 0.01
N PRO A 78 8.67 -15.87 -0.81
CA PRO A 78 8.90 -16.28 -2.20
C PRO A 78 9.74 -15.27 -2.99
N SER A 79 10.58 -15.78 -3.89
CA SER A 79 11.27 -14.92 -4.86
C SER A 79 10.24 -14.19 -5.73
N GLY A 80 10.38 -12.87 -5.86
CA GLY A 80 9.41 -12.05 -6.60
C GLY A 80 8.30 -11.46 -5.74
N THR A 81 8.35 -11.61 -4.41
CA THR A 81 7.58 -10.72 -3.52
C THR A 81 8.04 -9.29 -3.70
N LEU A 82 7.09 -8.38 -3.86
CA LEU A 82 7.32 -6.96 -4.11
C LEU A 82 6.61 -6.12 -3.05
N PHE A 83 7.06 -4.87 -2.90
CA PHE A 83 6.28 -3.86 -2.22
C PHE A 83 5.20 -3.37 -3.17
N GLY A 84 3.95 -3.78 -2.95
CA GLY A 84 2.91 -3.46 -3.91
C GLY A 84 2.21 -2.13 -3.64
N HIS A 85 1.95 -1.76 -2.38
CA HIS A 85 1.30 -0.47 -2.10
C HIS A 85 1.54 0.06 -0.68
N ILE A 86 1.34 1.37 -0.48
CA ILE A 86 1.42 2.06 0.81
C ILE A 86 0.08 2.75 1.14
N HIS A 87 -0.33 2.68 2.41
CA HIS A 87 -1.44 3.48 2.94
C HIS A 87 -0.89 4.59 3.83
N LEU A 88 -1.21 5.83 3.47
CA LEU A 88 -0.81 7.03 4.18
C LEU A 88 -2.00 7.62 4.92
N ARG A 89 -1.82 7.90 6.21
CA ARG A 89 -2.86 8.52 7.03
C ARG A 89 -2.70 10.03 7.06
N GLY A 90 -3.58 10.74 6.36
CA GLY A 90 -3.54 12.20 6.19
C GLY A 90 -4.82 12.89 6.68
N MET A 91 -4.76 14.20 6.92
CA MET A 91 -5.91 14.98 7.36
C MET A 91 -6.89 15.28 6.22
N SER A 92 -6.43 15.30 4.96
CA SER A 92 -7.27 15.60 3.81
C SER A 92 -6.99 14.63 2.64
N PRO A 93 -7.63 13.45 2.62
CA PRO A 93 -7.49 12.49 1.53
C PRO A 93 -7.82 13.08 0.15
N GLY A 94 -8.81 13.98 0.07
CA GLY A 94 -9.19 14.65 -1.18
C GLY A 94 -8.07 15.50 -1.75
N LEU A 95 -7.53 16.45 -0.96
CA LEU A 95 -6.43 17.32 -1.39
C LEU A 95 -5.17 16.53 -1.75
N ALA A 96 -4.88 15.47 -1.00
CA ALA A 96 -3.78 14.57 -1.32
C ALA A 96 -4.02 13.87 -2.66
N GLY A 97 -5.20 13.29 -2.88
CA GLY A 97 -5.52 12.63 -4.14
C GLY A 97 -5.38 13.53 -5.37
N ASP A 98 -5.82 14.78 -5.27
CA ASP A 98 -5.65 15.78 -6.33
C ASP A 98 -4.17 16.09 -6.59
N PHE A 99 -3.37 16.17 -5.53
CA PHE A 99 -1.92 16.34 -5.62
C PHE A 99 -1.23 15.16 -6.32
N TYR A 100 -1.45 13.93 -5.86
CA TYR A 100 -0.87 12.73 -6.47
C TYR A 100 -1.26 12.59 -7.95
N SER A 101 -2.49 12.99 -8.30
CA SER A 101 -2.94 12.98 -9.69
C SER A 101 -2.29 14.08 -10.53
N SER A 102 -2.22 15.31 -10.02
CA SER A 102 -1.81 16.48 -10.80
C SER A 102 -0.29 16.67 -10.87
N VAL A 103 0.44 16.23 -9.83
CA VAL A 103 1.89 16.42 -9.70
C VAL A 103 2.66 15.16 -10.10
N LEU A 104 2.18 14.00 -9.65
CA LEU A 104 2.83 12.71 -9.93
C LEU A 104 2.18 11.95 -11.08
N GLY A 105 1.07 12.44 -11.65
CA GLY A 105 0.42 11.80 -12.80
C GLY A 105 -0.25 10.46 -12.49
N MET A 106 -0.46 10.14 -11.20
CA MET A 106 -1.13 8.91 -10.81
C MET A 106 -2.62 8.99 -11.16
N ARG A 107 -3.20 7.88 -11.59
CA ARG A 107 -4.64 7.80 -11.83
C ARG A 107 -5.37 7.49 -10.52
N LEU A 108 -6.44 8.23 -10.24
CA LEU A 108 -7.40 7.85 -9.20
C LEU A 108 -8.15 6.58 -9.64
N THR A 109 -7.90 5.49 -8.93
CA THR A 109 -8.42 4.14 -9.25
C THR A 109 -9.58 3.72 -8.38
N GLY A 110 -9.82 4.42 -7.27
CA GLY A 110 -10.95 4.16 -6.39
C GLY A 110 -11.15 5.24 -5.34
N ILE A 111 -12.40 5.36 -4.89
CA ILE A 111 -12.78 6.13 -3.70
C ILE A 111 -13.64 5.21 -2.84
N TRP A 112 -13.17 4.91 -1.64
CA TRP A 112 -13.88 4.01 -0.74
C TRP A 112 -13.62 4.38 0.71
N PHE A 113 -14.67 4.42 1.53
CA PHE A 113 -14.64 4.92 2.92
C PHE A 113 -13.84 6.23 3.11
N GLY A 114 -14.02 7.18 2.19
CA GLY A 114 -13.34 8.47 2.22
C GLY A 114 -11.88 8.46 1.74
N ALA A 115 -11.27 7.30 1.53
CA ALA A 115 -9.91 7.17 1.03
C ALA A 115 -9.80 7.51 -0.47
N ARG A 116 -8.58 7.79 -0.91
CA ARG A 116 -8.20 7.92 -2.33
C ARG A 116 -7.20 6.83 -2.66
N PHE A 117 -7.52 6.00 -3.63
CA PHE A 117 -6.67 4.92 -4.13
C PHE A 117 -6.08 5.35 -5.47
N LEU A 118 -4.76 5.40 -5.57
CA LEU A 118 -4.03 5.94 -6.72
C LEU A 118 -3.01 4.93 -7.23
N ALA A 119 -2.90 4.80 -8.55
CA ALA A 119 -1.92 3.94 -9.19
C ALA A 119 -1.43 4.50 -10.53
N TYR A 120 -0.30 3.98 -10.99
CA TYR A 120 0.09 4.10 -12.40
C TYR A 120 -0.60 2.97 -13.18
N GLY A 121 -1.11 3.29 -14.36
CA GLY A 121 -1.86 2.36 -15.19
C GLY A 121 -3.18 1.89 -14.54
N ASP A 122 -3.41 0.60 -14.57
CA ASP A 122 -4.68 -0.07 -14.27
C ASP A 122 -4.66 -0.88 -12.96
N TYR A 123 -3.59 -0.77 -12.16
CA TYR A 123 -3.46 -1.43 -10.86
C TYR A 123 -4.52 -0.94 -9.84
N HIS A 124 -4.79 -1.71 -8.78
CA HIS A 124 -5.82 -1.37 -7.79
C HIS A 124 -5.42 -0.14 -6.96
N HIS A 125 -4.16 -0.05 -6.50
CA HIS A 125 -3.49 1.17 -6.02
C HIS A 125 -2.02 0.89 -5.68
N HIS A 126 -1.13 1.86 -5.87
CA HIS A 126 0.21 1.89 -5.28
C HIS A 126 0.26 2.79 -4.04
N VAL A 127 -0.56 3.85 -4.01
CA VAL A 127 -0.68 4.78 -2.88
C VAL A 127 -2.16 4.91 -2.54
N ALA A 128 -2.49 4.70 -1.28
CA ALA A 128 -3.80 5.01 -0.72
C ALA A 128 -3.64 6.11 0.34
N ILE A 129 -4.48 7.14 0.31
CA ILE A 129 -4.55 8.15 1.36
C ILE A 129 -5.90 8.06 2.05
N ASN A 130 -5.89 7.89 3.37
CA ASN A 130 -7.09 7.76 4.19
C ASN A 130 -6.96 8.54 5.51
N ASN A 131 -8.05 8.59 6.28
CA ASN A 131 -8.11 9.17 7.62
C ASN A 131 -8.73 8.20 8.63
N TRP A 132 -8.57 6.89 8.40
CA TRP A 132 -9.23 5.85 9.20
C TRP A 132 -8.67 5.81 10.64
N PRO A 133 -9.51 5.52 11.64
CA PRO A 133 -9.13 5.55 13.05
C PRO A 133 -8.38 4.27 13.47
N ILE A 134 -7.22 4.01 12.87
CA ILE A 134 -6.33 2.91 13.24
C ILE A 134 -5.31 3.33 14.31
N PRO A 135 -4.78 2.39 15.12
CA PRO A 135 -3.70 2.65 16.05
C PRO A 135 -2.52 3.40 15.43
N MET A 136 -1.94 4.32 16.18
CA MET A 136 -0.75 5.08 15.78
C MET A 136 0.53 4.27 16.01
N PRO A 137 1.57 4.47 15.17
CA PRO A 137 2.91 3.99 15.49
C PRO A 137 3.38 4.48 16.87
N ASN A 138 4.31 3.76 17.47
CA ASN A 138 4.96 4.17 18.71
C ASN A 138 5.57 5.57 18.58
N PRO A 139 5.60 6.40 19.64
CA PRO A 139 6.25 7.70 19.60
C PRO A 139 7.69 7.62 19.08
N GLY A 140 8.02 8.44 18.08
CA GLY A 140 9.34 8.44 17.42
C GLY A 140 9.48 7.42 16.28
N SER A 141 8.46 6.58 16.05
CA SER A 141 8.38 5.64 14.91
C SER A 141 7.51 6.19 13.79
N GLY A 142 7.53 5.52 12.64
CA GLY A 142 6.70 5.84 11.48
C GLY A 142 7.50 6.09 10.20
N LEU A 143 6.79 6.54 9.16
CA LEU A 143 7.38 6.73 7.84
C LEU A 143 8.22 8.01 7.78
N LYS A 144 9.51 7.88 7.51
CA LYS A 144 10.41 9.03 7.28
C LYS A 144 10.26 9.60 5.87
N SER A 145 10.26 8.72 4.88
CA SER A 145 10.07 8.98 3.45
C SER A 145 9.75 7.65 2.76
N TYR A 146 9.24 7.72 1.53
CA TYR A 146 9.16 6.57 0.64
C TYR A 146 9.59 6.97 -0.77
N ALA A 147 10.12 6.03 -1.51
CA ALA A 147 10.63 6.27 -2.85
C ALA A 147 9.65 5.76 -3.91
N ILE A 148 9.47 6.55 -4.97
CA ILE A 148 8.80 6.11 -6.18
C ILE A 148 9.82 6.14 -7.30
N ASN A 149 10.03 4.99 -7.95
CA ASN A 149 10.74 4.96 -9.21
C ASN A 149 9.77 5.36 -10.31
N ILE A 150 10.05 6.51 -10.93
CA ILE A 150 9.27 7.02 -12.05
C ILE A 150 10.22 7.05 -13.24
N ASP A 151 10.25 5.95 -13.99
CA ASP A 151 10.90 5.89 -15.31
C ASP A 151 10.17 6.81 -16.33
N ASP A 152 8.98 7.30 -15.97
CA ASP A 152 8.07 8.09 -16.81
C ASP A 152 8.25 9.61 -16.64
N MET A 153 8.44 10.32 -17.74
CA MET A 153 8.77 11.76 -17.78
C MET A 153 7.57 12.69 -17.47
N SER A 154 6.48 12.17 -16.91
CA SER A 154 5.25 12.93 -16.63
C SER A 154 5.27 13.72 -15.32
N VAL A 155 6.30 13.56 -14.48
CA VAL A 155 6.45 14.36 -13.26
C VAL A 155 6.73 15.80 -13.67
N LYS A 156 5.87 16.72 -13.22
CA LYS A 156 6.16 18.15 -13.34
C LYS A 156 7.26 18.53 -12.35
N LEU A 157 8.51 18.43 -12.81
CA LEU A 157 9.74 18.68 -12.04
C LEU A 157 9.82 20.10 -11.46
N GLU A 158 8.97 21.02 -11.90
CA GLU A 158 8.86 22.39 -11.39
C GLU A 158 8.51 22.48 -9.89
N ASN A 159 8.00 21.40 -9.29
CA ASN A 159 7.71 21.31 -7.85
C ASN A 159 8.77 20.55 -7.04
N VAL A 160 9.84 20.06 -7.67
CA VAL A 160 10.90 19.32 -7.00
C VAL A 160 11.87 20.30 -6.35
N GLN A 161 11.94 20.28 -5.01
CA GLN A 161 12.98 21.01 -4.30
C GLN A 161 14.29 20.23 -4.43
N PRO A 162 15.39 20.84 -4.91
CA PRO A 162 16.70 20.19 -4.88
C PRO A 162 17.15 20.06 -3.41
N ILE A 163 17.51 18.84 -2.99
CA ILE A 163 17.96 18.56 -1.62
C ILE A 163 19.35 17.93 -1.67
N SER A 164 20.20 18.29 -0.70
CA SER A 164 21.60 17.85 -0.59
C SER A 164 21.78 16.40 -0.15
N GLU A 165 20.74 15.77 0.40
CA GLU A 165 20.76 14.41 0.92
C GLU A 165 19.47 13.68 0.53
N THR A 166 19.57 12.81 -0.47
CA THR A 166 18.55 11.82 -0.79
C THR A 166 18.99 10.46 -0.26
N GLN A 167 18.07 9.68 0.33
CA GLN A 167 18.35 8.27 0.52
C GLN A 167 18.27 7.56 -0.84
N CYS A 168 18.98 6.44 -1.00
CA CYS A 168 18.82 5.54 -2.15
C CYS A 168 19.15 6.08 -3.56
N GLY A 169 19.81 7.24 -3.69
CA GLY A 169 20.20 7.80 -5.00
C GLY A 169 19.09 8.56 -5.74
N ALA A 170 18.05 9.00 -5.02
CA ALA A 170 17.00 9.84 -5.59
C ALA A 170 17.53 11.15 -6.19
N LYS A 171 16.86 11.63 -7.23
CA LYS A 171 17.17 12.88 -7.95
C LYS A 171 16.57 14.11 -7.27
N GLY A 172 15.59 13.91 -6.39
CA GLY A 172 14.94 14.98 -5.65
C GLY A 172 13.84 14.47 -4.72
N ILE A 173 13.26 15.40 -3.96
CA ILE A 173 12.19 15.12 -3.01
C ILE A 173 10.99 16.04 -3.31
N ILE A 174 9.80 15.45 -3.20
CA ILE A 174 8.52 16.14 -3.23
C ILE A 174 7.85 15.95 -1.86
N ILE A 175 7.19 16.98 -1.35
CA ILE A 175 6.42 16.90 -0.10
C ILE A 175 4.93 16.99 -0.45
N ASP A 176 4.15 16.02 0.00
CA ASP A 176 2.70 16.00 -0.22
C ASP A 176 1.97 16.99 0.72
N PRO A 177 0.67 17.27 0.48
CA PRO A 177 -0.10 18.20 1.31
C PRO A 177 -0.24 17.79 2.80
N ASN A 178 0.05 16.54 3.15
CA ASN A 178 0.06 16.06 4.54
C ASN A 178 1.46 16.06 5.16
N GLY A 179 2.49 16.48 4.42
CA GLY A 179 3.87 16.55 4.88
C GLY A 179 4.68 15.27 4.65
N PHE A 180 4.15 14.26 3.94
CA PHE A 180 4.91 13.06 3.61
C PHE A 180 5.98 13.36 2.56
N LYS A 181 7.20 12.86 2.79
CA LYS A 181 8.34 13.02 1.87
C LYS A 181 8.36 11.87 0.86
N ILE A 182 8.37 12.25 -0.41
CA ILE A 182 8.39 11.35 -1.56
C ILE A 182 9.74 11.53 -2.25
N GLU A 183 10.55 10.48 -2.27
CA GLU A 183 11.84 10.44 -2.96
C GLU A 183 11.62 10.00 -4.41
N ILE A 184 12.14 10.76 -5.37
CA ILE A 184 12.00 10.46 -6.80
C ILE A 184 13.29 9.86 -7.31
N LEU A 185 13.27 8.57 -7.67
CA LEU A 185 14.43 7.86 -8.23
C LEU A 185 14.62 8.15 -9.73
#